data_AF-A0AAV2ER46-F1
#
_entry.id   AF-A0AAV2ER46-F1
#
_cell.length_a   1.000
_cell.length_b   1.000
_cell.length_c   1.000
_cell.angle_alpha   90.00
_cell.angle_beta   90.00
_cell.angle_gamma   90.00
#
_symmetry.space_group_name_H-M   'P 1'
#
loop_
_entity.id
_entity.type
_entity.pdbx_description
1 polymer ?
#
loop_
_entity_poly.entity_id
_entity_poly.type
_entity_poly.pdbx_seq_one_letter_code
_entity_poly.pdbx_strand_id
1 'polypeptide(L)'
;MASQGGSSRKSSTFSSAPVNGRRNSSADMGAAGDRSRKSFVISRPVGLTGERTVKRLRLSKALTVPESTSIYDACRRMAARRVDALLLTDSNALLCGILTDKDIATRVIAREINLEETPVSKVMTRNPVFVLSDTLAVEALQKMVQGKFRHLPVVDNGEVVALLDIAKCLYDAIARMERAAEKGKAIAAAVEGVEKNWGPSVSGQNSFIETLRERMFRPSLSTIVPENSKVVTVSPTETVLAVTKKMLESRSSCAVVIVDDKPRGILTSKDILMRVIAQNHAPDSMLVEKVMTPNPECATTDTPIVDALHTMHDGKFLHLPVVDKDGVVVAVVDVIHITHAAVATVGNAGAVNNEATSTMMQKFWDSAMALSPHDDDDESRSEGSLKMNSEGTESGRTLPHPSSLVPNTFSFKIEDKRGRMHRFTCETRSLTDLITAILQRLGNDIDRNNLPQILYEDEDHDKVVIECDNDLSTAVEHARVTGLKGLKLHLDYSGVRGHRRGTERQQSSSGSLDYAQGDAWASAYSTVAAGAALVAGLGFFAYLKRSGN
;
A
#
# COMPACT_ATOMS: atom_id res chain seq x y z
N MET A 1 59.23 44.45 -31.64
CA MET A 1 58.17 45.41 -31.29
C MET A 1 56.82 44.77 -31.60
N ALA A 2 55.84 45.04 -30.71
CA ALA A 2 54.40 44.78 -30.80
C ALA A 2 53.89 43.35 -30.58
N SER A 3 52.98 43.26 -29.60
CA SER A 3 52.41 42.10 -28.95
C SER A 3 51.00 41.76 -29.46
N GLN A 4 50.63 40.50 -29.20
CA GLN A 4 49.30 39.90 -29.09
C GLN A 4 48.30 40.83 -28.33
N GLY A 5 46.98 40.74 -28.42
CA GLY A 5 46.07 39.61 -28.57
C GLY A 5 44.78 39.99 -27.82
N GLY A 6 43.62 39.64 -28.37
CA GLY A 6 42.35 40.28 -28.04
C GLY A 6 41.59 39.82 -26.78
N SER A 7 40.62 40.68 -26.46
CA SER A 7 39.33 40.50 -25.78
C SER A 7 39.28 39.86 -24.39
N SER A 8 39.06 40.69 -23.37
CA SER A 8 37.90 40.61 -22.45
C SER A 8 38.01 41.61 -21.26
N ARG A 9 36.84 42.00 -20.72
CA ARG A 9 36.53 42.39 -19.31
C ARG A 9 36.66 43.84 -18.80
N LYS A 10 35.63 44.18 -17.98
CA LYS A 10 35.50 45.18 -16.88
C LYS A 10 35.29 46.64 -17.34
N SER A 11 34.54 47.53 -16.68
CA SER A 11 34.42 47.88 -15.26
C SER A 11 33.30 48.96 -15.10
N SER A 12 32.30 48.81 -14.22
CA SER A 12 32.15 49.46 -12.90
C SER A 12 31.78 50.97 -12.83
N THR A 13 30.70 51.24 -12.06
CA THR A 13 30.51 52.26 -11.00
C THR A 13 29.95 53.68 -11.24
N PHE A 14 29.14 54.07 -10.23
CA PHE A 14 28.81 55.38 -9.64
C PHE A 14 27.62 56.22 -10.15
N SER A 15 26.54 56.16 -9.35
CA SER A 15 25.86 57.24 -8.62
C SER A 15 25.89 58.69 -9.13
N SER A 16 24.71 59.29 -9.33
CA SER A 16 24.23 60.47 -8.56
C SER A 16 22.90 61.02 -9.11
N ALA A 17 21.97 61.35 -8.20
CA ALA A 17 20.76 62.18 -8.36
C ALA A 17 21.13 63.63 -8.84
N PRO A 18 20.22 64.65 -8.96
CA PRO A 18 18.82 64.76 -8.49
C PRO A 18 17.84 65.56 -9.42
N VAL A 19 16.54 65.62 -9.08
CA VAL A 19 15.65 66.74 -9.46
C VAL A 19 14.56 66.99 -8.39
N ASN A 20 14.63 68.15 -7.72
CA ASN A 20 13.51 68.94 -7.17
C ASN A 20 12.97 69.82 -8.31
N GLY A 21 11.72 70.26 -8.45
CA GLY A 21 10.50 70.34 -7.64
C GLY A 21 9.66 71.50 -8.20
N ARG A 22 8.33 71.56 -8.01
CA ARG A 22 7.56 72.83 -7.96
C ARG A 22 6.12 72.63 -7.44
N ARG A 23 5.71 73.60 -6.61
CA ARG A 23 4.46 73.74 -5.83
C ARG A 23 3.43 74.65 -6.52
N ASN A 24 2.15 74.46 -6.15
CA ASN A 24 1.13 75.42 -5.65
C ASN A 24 -0.27 74.84 -5.93
N SER A 25 -1.36 75.00 -5.18
CA SER A 25 -1.84 75.71 -3.95
C SER A 25 -3.32 75.23 -3.80
N SER A 26 -3.99 75.05 -2.65
CA SER A 26 -4.54 76.07 -1.73
C SER A 26 -5.46 75.44 -0.65
N ALA A 27 -5.44 76.01 0.57
CA ALA A 27 -6.45 76.11 1.67
C ALA A 27 -7.13 74.84 2.26
N ASP A 28 -6.95 74.45 3.54
CA ASP A 28 -7.44 74.99 4.85
C ASP A 28 -8.98 74.75 5.01
N MET A 29 -9.60 74.11 6.02
CA MET A 29 -9.44 73.93 7.48
C MET A 29 -10.22 72.65 7.94
N GLY A 30 -9.86 72.06 9.10
CA GLY A 30 -10.80 71.26 9.91
C GLY A 30 -10.18 70.08 10.68
N ALA A 31 -10.20 70.13 12.02
CA ALA A 31 -9.32 69.41 12.94
C ALA A 31 -9.91 68.14 13.62
N ALA A 32 -8.97 67.36 14.20
CA ALA A 32 -9.07 66.41 15.33
C ALA A 32 -9.87 65.10 15.10
N GLY A 33 -9.23 63.92 15.04
CA GLY A 33 -8.88 63.05 16.18
C GLY A 33 -9.79 61.82 16.11
N ASP A 34 -9.34 60.57 15.91
CA ASP A 34 -8.66 59.73 16.89
C ASP A 34 -8.14 58.45 16.20
N ARG A 35 -7.08 57.87 16.78
CA ARG A 35 -6.33 56.73 16.29
C ARG A 35 -7.05 55.41 16.57
N SER A 36 -7.35 54.65 15.52
CA SER A 36 -7.39 53.18 15.64
C SER A 36 -6.72 52.55 14.41
N ARG A 37 -5.58 51.90 14.67
CA ARG A 37 -4.84 51.08 13.70
C ARG A 37 -5.75 49.95 13.23
N LYS A 38 -6.27 50.03 11.99
CA LYS A 38 -6.79 48.85 11.30
C LYS A 38 -5.61 48.05 10.78
N SER A 39 -5.18 47.06 11.56
CA SER A 39 -4.46 45.91 11.04
C SER A 39 -5.34 45.25 9.98
N PHE A 40 -4.87 45.22 8.74
CA PHE A 40 -5.46 44.40 7.70
C PHE A 40 -5.19 42.93 8.06
N VAL A 41 -6.07 42.36 8.87
CA VAL A 41 -6.21 40.91 9.00
C VAL A 41 -6.74 40.44 7.66
N ILE A 42 -5.88 39.84 6.85
CA ILE A 42 -6.31 39.01 5.71
C ILE A 42 -7.04 37.83 6.34
N SER A 43 -8.36 37.94 6.44
CA SER A 43 -9.24 36.84 6.77
C SER A 43 -9.07 35.78 5.68
N ARG A 44 -8.33 34.72 6.02
CA ARG A 44 -8.35 33.45 5.27
C ARG A 44 -9.81 33.05 5.09
N PRO A 45 -10.26 32.71 3.87
CA PRO A 45 -11.52 32.04 3.71
C PRO A 45 -11.42 30.72 4.47
N VAL A 46 -12.24 30.55 5.50
CA VAL A 46 -12.54 29.23 6.04
C VAL A 46 -13.35 28.53 4.95
N GLY A 47 -12.63 27.83 4.07
CA GLY A 47 -13.19 27.02 3.00
C GLY A 47 -13.57 25.65 3.53
N LEU A 48 -14.86 25.34 3.45
CA LEU A 48 -15.40 24.00 3.58
C LEU A 48 -14.86 23.10 2.45
N THR A 49 -14.70 21.80 2.75
CA THR A 49 -14.46 20.62 1.88
C THR A 49 -13.02 20.08 1.75
N GLY A 50 -12.76 18.91 2.33
CA GLY A 50 -12.02 17.79 1.71
C GLY A 50 -10.54 17.89 1.31
N GLU A 51 -9.87 19.04 1.28
CA GLU A 51 -8.55 19.15 0.65
C GLU A 51 -7.43 18.39 1.41
N ARG A 52 -6.89 17.33 0.79
CA ARG A 52 -5.82 16.49 1.35
C ARG A 52 -4.46 17.00 0.88
N THR A 53 -3.57 17.28 1.84
CA THR A 53 -2.19 17.69 1.59
C THR A 53 -1.24 16.48 1.52
N VAL A 54 -0.04 16.68 0.98
CA VAL A 54 0.99 15.63 0.83
C VAL A 54 1.31 14.94 2.16
N LYS A 55 1.36 15.68 3.28
CA LYS A 55 1.57 15.11 4.62
C LYS A 55 0.53 14.09 5.07
N ARG A 56 -0.66 14.09 4.45
CA ARG A 56 -1.73 13.10 4.70
C ARG A 56 -1.66 11.89 3.77
N LEU A 57 -0.69 11.83 2.86
CA LEU A 57 -0.43 10.66 2.02
C LEU A 57 0.52 9.69 2.72
N ARG A 58 0.59 8.46 2.21
CA ARG A 58 1.55 7.47 2.67
C ARG A 58 2.96 7.83 2.20
N LEU A 59 3.70 8.50 3.07
CA LEU A 59 5.06 8.92 2.81
C LEU A 59 6.07 7.80 3.13
N SER A 60 7.11 7.70 2.31
CA SER A 60 8.24 6.80 2.58
C SER A 60 9.33 7.58 3.29
N LYS A 61 9.97 6.96 4.30
CA LYS A 61 11.15 7.56 4.92
C LYS A 61 12.23 7.77 3.86
N ALA A 62 12.67 9.01 3.70
CA ALA A 62 13.74 9.34 2.77
C ALA A 62 15.07 8.72 3.25
N LEU A 63 15.79 8.09 2.33
CA LEU A 63 17.20 7.79 2.54
C LEU A 63 18.01 8.98 2.00
N THR A 64 18.79 9.62 2.87
CA THR A 64 19.62 10.77 2.53
C THR A 64 21.11 10.46 2.70
N VAL A 65 21.94 10.99 1.80
CA VAL A 65 23.41 10.97 1.91
C VAL A 65 24.03 12.28 1.42
N PRO A 66 25.24 12.65 1.89
CA PRO A 66 26.00 13.76 1.30
C PRO A 66 26.32 13.51 -0.17
N GLU A 67 26.36 14.56 -0.99
CA GLU A 67 26.67 14.47 -2.43
C GLU A 67 28.10 13.97 -2.75
N SER A 68 28.99 13.98 -1.75
CA SER A 68 30.36 13.46 -1.82
C SER A 68 30.48 11.96 -1.60
N THR A 69 29.40 11.27 -1.22
CA THR A 69 29.40 9.82 -0.97
C THR A 69 29.81 9.04 -2.23
N SER A 70 30.61 7.97 -2.09
CA SER A 70 30.95 7.12 -3.23
C SER A 70 29.69 6.45 -3.80
N ILE A 71 29.69 6.13 -5.10
CA ILE A 71 28.60 5.38 -5.72
C ILE A 71 28.44 4.02 -5.05
N TYR A 72 29.55 3.35 -4.71
CA TYR A 72 29.56 2.05 -4.04
C TYR A 72 28.85 2.11 -2.67
N ASP A 73 29.20 3.06 -1.81
CA ASP A 73 28.56 3.22 -0.50
C ASP A 73 27.09 3.58 -0.62
N ALA A 74 26.73 4.42 -1.60
CA ALA A 74 25.35 4.75 -1.91
C ALA A 74 24.53 3.50 -2.28
N CYS A 75 25.03 2.67 -3.19
CA CYS A 75 24.39 1.40 -3.57
C CYS A 75 24.21 0.46 -2.36
N ARG A 76 25.23 0.33 -1.50
CA ARG A 76 25.13 -0.49 -0.27
C ARG A 76 24.08 0.04 0.70
N ARG A 77 23.99 1.36 0.90
CA ARG A 77 22.97 1.97 1.75
C ARG A 77 21.56 1.79 1.18
N MET A 78 21.40 1.96 -0.14
CA MET A 78 20.13 1.70 -0.83
C MET A 78 19.69 0.24 -0.64
N ALA A 79 20.61 -0.71 -0.83
CA ALA A 79 20.32 -2.13 -0.65
C ALA A 79 19.98 -2.49 0.80
N ALA A 80 20.72 -1.97 1.77
CA ALA A 80 20.48 -2.21 3.20
C ALA A 80 19.10 -1.71 3.65
N ARG A 81 18.62 -0.60 3.08
CA ARG A 81 17.28 -0.06 3.36
C ARG A 81 16.20 -0.57 2.42
N ARG A 82 16.56 -1.39 1.42
CA ARG A 82 15.66 -1.89 0.36
C ARG A 82 14.88 -0.77 -0.32
N VAL A 83 15.57 0.34 -0.62
CA VAL A 83 15.02 1.50 -1.32
C VAL A 83 15.60 1.60 -2.74
N ASP A 84 14.83 2.19 -3.64
CA ASP A 84 15.13 2.35 -5.07
C ASP A 84 15.50 3.80 -5.44
N ALA A 85 15.37 4.73 -4.49
CA ALA A 85 15.77 6.12 -4.63
C ALA A 85 16.55 6.62 -3.40
N LEU A 86 17.47 7.54 -3.67
CA LEU A 86 18.39 8.13 -2.72
C LEU A 86 18.40 9.65 -2.92
N LEU A 87 18.17 10.40 -1.84
CA LEU A 87 18.21 11.86 -1.85
C LEU A 87 19.60 12.34 -1.43
N LEU A 88 20.08 13.37 -2.10
CA LEU A 88 21.42 13.89 -1.90
C LEU A 88 21.35 15.28 -1.32
N THR A 89 22.16 15.52 -0.30
CA THR A 89 22.26 16.83 0.35
C THR A 89 23.62 17.47 0.12
N ASP A 90 23.63 18.80 -0.02
CA ASP A 90 24.85 19.59 -0.07
C ASP A 90 25.49 19.76 1.32
N SER A 91 26.53 20.59 1.41
CA SER A 91 27.20 20.92 2.68
C SER A 91 26.31 21.65 3.69
N ASN A 92 25.19 22.24 3.25
CA ASN A 92 24.23 22.94 4.10
C ASN A 92 23.04 22.03 4.50
N ALA A 93 23.14 20.73 4.24
CA ALA A 93 22.07 19.74 4.41
C ALA A 93 20.81 19.99 3.56
N LEU A 94 20.91 20.81 2.50
CA LEU A 94 19.81 21.08 1.59
C LEU A 94 19.77 20.07 0.46
N LEU A 95 18.56 19.72 -0.01
CA LEU A 95 18.36 18.83 -1.15
C LEU A 95 19.03 19.38 -2.42
N CYS A 96 20.04 18.69 -2.93
CA CYS A 96 20.76 19.07 -4.14
C CYS A 96 20.62 18.05 -5.29
N GLY A 97 20.18 16.82 -4.99
CA GLY A 97 20.06 15.77 -5.99
C GLY A 97 19.17 14.59 -5.61
N ILE A 98 18.85 13.78 -6.62
CA ILE A 98 18.24 12.45 -6.48
C ILE A 98 19.03 11.44 -7.34
N LEU A 99 19.19 10.23 -6.82
CA LEU A 99 19.78 9.09 -7.52
C LEU A 99 18.88 7.86 -7.38
N THR A 100 18.61 7.16 -8.47
CA THR A 100 17.76 5.97 -8.49
C THR A 100 18.52 4.74 -8.98
N ASP A 101 17.97 3.55 -8.75
CA ASP A 101 18.49 2.29 -9.32
C ASP A 101 18.63 2.35 -10.86
N LYS A 102 17.70 3.03 -11.55
CA LYS A 102 17.76 3.31 -12.99
C LYS A 102 18.99 4.15 -13.35
N ASP A 103 19.32 5.16 -12.54
CA ASP A 103 20.51 5.98 -12.77
C ASP A 103 21.79 5.18 -12.53
N ILE A 104 21.81 4.28 -11.53
CA ILE A 104 22.92 3.35 -11.32
C ILE A 104 23.11 2.46 -12.56
N ALA A 105 22.06 1.81 -13.05
CA ALA A 105 22.16 0.97 -14.24
C ALA A 105 22.65 1.76 -15.47
N THR A 106 22.02 2.90 -15.76
CA THR A 106 22.19 3.61 -17.04
C THR A 106 23.35 4.60 -17.09
N ARG A 107 23.67 5.27 -15.96
CA ARG A 107 24.73 6.29 -15.90
C ARG A 107 26.03 5.74 -15.31
N VAL A 108 25.98 4.66 -14.52
CA VAL A 108 27.16 4.05 -13.90
C VAL A 108 27.56 2.77 -14.63
N ILE A 109 26.72 1.73 -14.58
CA ILE A 109 27.10 0.40 -15.06
C ILE A 109 27.25 0.37 -16.56
N ALA A 110 26.26 0.87 -17.32
CA ALA A 110 26.34 0.91 -18.78
C ALA A 110 27.52 1.75 -19.31
N ARG A 111 28.06 2.67 -18.49
CA ARG A 111 29.18 3.56 -18.83
C ARG A 111 30.49 3.16 -18.16
N GLU A 112 30.52 2.03 -17.45
CA GLU A 112 31.72 1.47 -16.82
C GLU A 112 32.43 2.46 -15.89
N ILE A 113 31.65 3.27 -15.15
CA ILE A 113 32.18 4.23 -14.17
C ILE A 113 32.73 3.48 -12.95
N ASN A 114 33.92 3.87 -12.47
CA ASN A 114 34.49 3.35 -11.23
C ASN A 114 33.60 3.71 -10.03
N LEU A 115 33.02 2.69 -9.38
CA LEU A 115 32.05 2.85 -8.30
C LEU A 115 32.67 3.33 -6.98
N GLU A 116 33.94 3.00 -6.72
CA GLU A 116 34.61 3.29 -5.46
C GLU A 116 35.13 4.74 -5.42
N GLU A 117 35.70 5.20 -6.53
CA GLU A 117 36.35 6.51 -6.61
C GLU A 117 35.38 7.64 -6.99
N THR A 118 34.30 7.32 -7.71
CA THR A 118 33.39 8.34 -8.23
C THR A 118 32.32 8.71 -7.20
N PRO A 119 32.16 10.00 -6.86
CA PRO A 119 31.09 10.43 -5.97
C PRO A 119 29.74 10.49 -6.70
N VAL A 120 28.66 10.25 -5.96
CA VAL A 120 27.29 10.25 -6.47
C VAL A 120 26.88 11.59 -7.11
N SER A 121 27.47 12.72 -6.70
CA SER A 121 27.27 14.04 -7.33
C SER A 121 27.59 14.09 -8.82
N LYS A 122 28.38 13.16 -9.35
CA LYS A 122 28.71 13.08 -10.79
C LYS A 122 27.63 12.39 -11.63
N VAL A 123 26.77 11.58 -11.00
CA VAL A 123 25.78 10.74 -11.69
C VAL A 123 24.34 11.04 -11.27
N MET A 124 24.13 11.80 -10.19
CA MET A 124 22.80 12.21 -9.72
C MET A 124 22.05 13.10 -10.72
N THR A 125 20.73 13.09 -10.62
CA THR A 125 19.89 14.14 -11.19
C THR A 125 19.93 15.35 -10.26
N ARG A 126 20.51 16.46 -10.74
CA ARG A 126 20.64 17.71 -9.96
C ARG A 126 19.32 18.46 -9.88
N ASN A 127 19.12 19.18 -8.78
CA ASN A 127 17.96 20.05 -8.55
C ASN A 127 16.62 19.33 -8.85
N PRO A 128 16.33 18.21 -8.18
CA PRO A 128 15.09 17.49 -8.42
C PRO A 128 13.87 18.35 -8.08
N VAL A 129 12.79 18.17 -8.85
CA VAL A 129 11.48 18.74 -8.49
C VAL A 129 11.10 18.20 -7.13
N PHE A 130 10.63 19.06 -6.22
CA PHE A 130 10.15 18.68 -4.90
C PHE A 130 8.82 19.39 -4.60
N VAL A 131 8.15 18.95 -3.52
CA VAL A 131 6.95 19.60 -2.99
C VAL A 131 7.09 19.84 -1.50
N LEU A 132 6.30 20.78 -0.98
CA LEU A 132 6.20 21.01 0.45
C LEU A 132 5.21 20.02 1.09
N SER A 133 5.36 19.79 2.40
CA SER A 133 4.48 18.90 3.16
C SER A 133 3.00 19.32 3.12
N ASP A 134 2.74 20.61 2.99
CA ASP A 134 1.42 21.25 2.92
C ASP A 134 0.90 21.45 1.48
N THR A 135 1.69 21.10 0.46
CA THR A 135 1.24 21.11 -0.94
C THR A 135 0.04 20.17 -1.09
N LEU A 136 -0.90 20.51 -1.98
CA LEU A 136 -2.05 19.64 -2.28
C LEU A 136 -1.57 18.31 -2.86
N ALA A 137 -2.14 17.20 -2.39
CA ALA A 137 -1.81 15.85 -2.86
C ALA A 137 -1.97 15.72 -4.38
N VAL A 138 -3.05 16.30 -4.92
CA VAL A 138 -3.34 16.30 -6.36
C VAL A 138 -2.25 17.01 -7.15
N GLU A 139 -1.79 18.18 -6.69
CA GLU A 139 -0.72 18.94 -7.35
C GLU A 139 0.59 18.14 -7.38
N ALA A 140 0.92 17.47 -6.27
CA ALA A 140 2.10 16.61 -6.18
C ALA A 140 2.02 15.45 -7.18
N LEU A 141 0.87 14.76 -7.27
CA LEU A 141 0.67 13.65 -8.19
C LEU A 141 0.69 14.11 -9.65
N GLN A 142 0.12 15.28 -9.95
CA GLN A 142 0.20 15.88 -11.29
C GLN A 142 1.65 16.19 -11.69
N LYS A 143 2.47 16.72 -10.78
CA LYS A 143 3.91 16.92 -11.03
C LYS A 143 4.62 15.60 -11.37
N MET A 144 4.31 14.52 -10.65
CA MET A 144 4.89 13.19 -10.90
C MET A 144 4.51 12.62 -12.26
N VAL A 145 3.22 12.72 -12.62
CA VAL A 145 2.73 12.32 -13.94
C VAL A 145 3.39 13.19 -15.01
N GLN A 146 3.23 14.52 -14.98
CA GLN A 146 3.77 15.40 -16.03
C GLN A 146 5.29 15.24 -16.22
N GLY A 147 6.04 15.11 -15.11
CA GLY A 147 7.48 14.89 -15.14
C GLY A 147 7.93 13.46 -15.43
N LYS A 148 7.00 12.50 -15.52
CA LYS A 148 7.26 11.07 -15.77
C LYS A 148 8.26 10.45 -14.78
N PHE A 149 8.13 10.80 -13.50
CA PHE A 149 9.00 10.29 -12.44
C PHE A 149 8.18 9.65 -11.30
N ARG A 150 8.74 8.59 -10.70
CA ARG A 150 8.07 7.86 -9.61
C ARG A 150 8.30 8.46 -8.24
N HIS A 151 9.40 9.17 -8.07
CA HIS A 151 9.88 9.58 -6.76
C HIS A 151 9.85 11.10 -6.70
N LEU A 152 9.13 11.64 -5.72
CA LEU A 152 9.03 13.08 -5.49
C LEU A 152 9.47 13.39 -4.07
N PRO A 153 10.61 14.08 -3.88
CA PRO A 153 11.05 14.58 -2.58
C PRO A 153 9.99 15.47 -1.93
N VAL A 154 9.80 15.27 -0.63
CA VAL A 154 8.94 16.10 0.21
C VAL A 154 9.83 16.85 1.20
N VAL A 155 9.78 18.17 1.13
CA VAL A 155 10.60 19.09 1.92
C VAL A 155 9.70 19.82 2.91
N ASP A 156 10.19 20.05 4.12
CA ASP A 156 9.52 20.87 5.13
C ASP A 156 10.56 21.78 5.79
N ASN A 157 10.27 23.08 5.89
CA ASN A 157 11.19 24.08 6.47
C ASN A 157 12.63 24.05 5.90
N GLY A 158 12.79 23.64 4.63
CA GLY A 158 14.09 23.54 3.95
C GLY A 158 14.80 22.19 4.13
N GLU A 159 14.26 21.28 4.95
CA GLU A 159 14.82 19.95 5.18
C GLU A 159 14.03 18.86 4.44
N VAL A 160 14.73 17.80 4.05
CA VAL A 160 14.12 16.62 3.41
C VAL A 160 13.44 15.76 4.48
N VAL A 161 12.12 15.69 4.44
CA VAL A 161 11.33 14.91 5.42
C VAL A 161 11.01 13.51 4.90
N ALA A 162 10.63 13.40 3.62
CA ALA A 162 10.15 12.15 3.07
C ALA A 162 10.30 12.05 1.55
N LEU A 163 9.90 10.88 1.03
CA LEU A 163 9.78 10.60 -0.39
C LEU A 163 8.37 10.10 -0.71
N LEU A 164 7.72 10.76 -1.66
CA LEU A 164 6.45 10.30 -2.24
C LEU A 164 6.72 9.36 -3.41
N ASP A 165 5.97 8.25 -3.48
CA ASP A 165 6.06 7.24 -4.55
C ASP A 165 4.70 7.11 -5.24
N ILE A 166 4.64 7.44 -6.54
CA ILE A 166 3.40 7.43 -7.31
C ILE A 166 2.75 6.05 -7.34
N ALA A 167 3.55 4.97 -7.33
CA ALA A 167 3.03 3.62 -7.34
C ALA A 167 2.24 3.34 -6.05
N LYS A 168 2.80 3.74 -4.89
CA LYS A 168 2.10 3.61 -3.60
C LYS A 168 0.83 4.43 -3.56
N CYS A 169 0.86 5.66 -4.09
CA CYS A 169 -0.34 6.49 -4.18
C CYS A 169 -1.43 5.84 -5.04
N LEU A 170 -1.06 5.27 -6.18
CA LEU A 170 -2.00 4.59 -7.07
C LEU A 170 -2.61 3.36 -6.39
N TYR A 171 -1.80 2.52 -5.74
CA TYR A 171 -2.30 1.35 -5.01
C TYR A 171 -3.24 1.73 -3.87
N ASP A 172 -2.88 2.75 -3.09
CA ASP A 172 -3.75 3.26 -2.03
C ASP A 172 -5.08 3.77 -2.60
N ALA A 173 -5.08 4.40 -3.78
CA ALA A 173 -6.30 4.85 -4.44
C ALA A 173 -7.16 3.69 -4.94
N ILE A 174 -6.57 2.71 -5.61
CA ILE A 174 -7.28 1.50 -6.10
C ILE A 174 -7.91 0.78 -4.91
N ALA A 175 -7.13 0.49 -3.87
CA ALA A 175 -7.62 -0.23 -2.69
C ALA A 175 -8.75 0.54 -1.98
N ARG A 176 -8.71 1.87 -1.96
CA ARG A 176 -9.80 2.68 -1.37
C ARG A 176 -11.05 2.66 -2.23
N MET A 177 -10.92 2.80 -3.55
CA MET A 177 -12.04 2.74 -4.46
C MET A 177 -12.74 1.38 -4.43
N GLU A 178 -11.97 0.30 -4.36
CA GLU A 178 -12.52 -1.06 -4.24
C GLU A 178 -13.27 -1.26 -2.93
N ARG A 179 -12.71 -0.81 -1.81
CA ARG A 179 -13.40 -0.83 -0.51
C ARG A 179 -14.68 0.01 -0.53
N ALA A 180 -14.68 1.16 -1.18
CA ALA A 180 -15.88 1.99 -1.31
C ALA A 180 -16.95 1.34 -2.17
N ALA A 181 -16.56 0.74 -3.30
CA ALA A 181 -17.48 0.00 -4.16
C ALA A 181 -18.10 -1.20 -3.44
N GLU A 182 -17.30 -1.96 -2.67
CA GLU A 182 -17.79 -3.11 -1.90
C GLU A 182 -18.75 -2.70 -0.78
N LYS A 183 -18.44 -1.61 -0.07
CA LYS A 183 -19.36 -1.00 0.89
C LYS A 183 -20.65 -0.53 0.21
N GLY A 184 -20.55 0.07 -0.98
CA GLY A 184 -21.70 0.49 -1.77
C GLY A 184 -22.59 -0.67 -2.19
N LYS A 185 -22.00 -1.80 -2.59
CA LYS A 185 -22.72 -3.05 -2.91
C LYS A 185 -23.39 -3.65 -1.67
N ALA A 186 -22.69 -3.68 -0.54
CA ALA A 186 -23.26 -4.17 0.73
C ALA A 186 -24.44 -3.31 1.20
N ILE A 187 -24.34 -1.98 1.08
CA ILE A 187 -25.43 -1.06 1.38
C ILE A 187 -26.58 -1.27 0.40
N ALA A 188 -26.31 -1.38 -0.90
CA ALA A 188 -27.34 -1.64 -1.90
C ALA A 188 -28.08 -2.96 -1.63
N ALA A 189 -27.36 -4.05 -1.35
CA ALA A 189 -27.95 -5.34 -0.99
C ALA A 189 -28.76 -5.30 0.32
N ALA A 190 -28.34 -4.49 1.31
CA ALA A 190 -29.09 -4.27 2.54
C ALA A 190 -30.36 -3.42 2.32
N VAL A 191 -30.35 -2.51 1.36
CA VAL A 191 -31.46 -1.60 1.03
C VAL A 191 -32.45 -2.22 0.04
N GLU A 192 -32.02 -3.17 -0.81
CA GLU A 192 -32.88 -3.92 -1.74
C GLU A 192 -33.96 -4.74 -1.00
N GLY A 193 -33.75 -5.07 0.29
CA GLY A 193 -34.77 -5.63 1.18
C GLY A 193 -35.75 -4.61 1.79
N VAL A 194 -35.46 -3.31 1.70
CA VAL A 194 -36.20 -2.18 2.32
C VAL A 194 -36.86 -1.26 1.27
N GLU A 195 -36.49 -1.39 -0.01
CA GLU A 195 -36.93 -0.55 -1.15
C GLU A 195 -38.43 -0.60 -1.49
N LYS A 196 -39.27 -1.32 -0.73
CA LYS A 196 -40.72 -1.14 -0.85
C LYS A 196 -41.24 0.19 -0.26
N ASN A 197 -40.45 0.92 0.54
CA ASN A 197 -40.98 2.07 1.28
C ASN A 197 -40.15 3.37 1.32
N TRP A 198 -38.92 3.42 0.80
CA TRP A 198 -38.15 4.67 0.78
C TRP A 198 -37.57 4.98 -0.60
N GLY A 199 -37.82 6.21 -1.07
CA GLY A 199 -37.51 6.69 -2.40
C GLY A 199 -36.01 6.93 -2.69
N PRO A 200 -35.69 7.38 -3.92
CA PRO A 200 -34.36 7.27 -4.51
C PRO A 200 -33.45 8.42 -4.07
N SER A 201 -32.57 8.21 -3.09
CA SER A 201 -31.54 9.22 -2.78
C SER A 201 -30.13 8.69 -2.49
N VAL A 202 -29.92 7.36 -2.44
CA VAL A 202 -28.60 6.77 -2.12
C VAL A 202 -27.75 6.45 -3.37
N SER A 203 -28.32 6.51 -4.58
CA SER A 203 -27.74 5.95 -5.81
C SER A 203 -26.67 6.82 -6.51
N GLY A 204 -26.51 8.09 -6.13
CA GLY A 204 -25.76 9.09 -6.91
C GLY A 204 -24.23 8.97 -6.84
N GLN A 205 -23.66 8.70 -5.66
CA GLN A 205 -22.19 8.64 -5.48
C GLN A 205 -21.58 7.31 -5.92
N ASN A 206 -22.29 6.20 -5.74
CA ASN A 206 -21.81 4.87 -6.14
C ASN A 206 -21.74 4.72 -7.66
N SER A 207 -22.71 5.27 -8.41
CA SER A 207 -22.71 5.22 -9.88
C SER A 207 -21.53 5.97 -10.52
N PHE A 208 -21.07 7.07 -9.91
CA PHE A 208 -19.90 7.82 -10.38
C PHE A 208 -18.59 7.04 -10.19
N ILE A 209 -18.40 6.41 -9.03
CA ILE A 209 -17.21 5.59 -8.75
C ILE A 209 -17.19 4.36 -9.67
N GLU A 210 -18.33 3.72 -9.88
CA GLU A 210 -18.48 2.60 -10.83
C GLU A 210 -18.13 3.05 -12.27
N THR A 211 -18.65 4.20 -12.71
CA THR A 211 -18.38 4.74 -14.05
C THR A 211 -16.90 5.13 -14.23
N LEU A 212 -16.27 5.72 -13.20
CA LEU A 212 -14.84 6.02 -13.21
C LEU A 212 -14.00 4.74 -13.25
N ARG A 213 -14.36 3.73 -12.46
CA ARG A 213 -13.70 2.42 -12.46
C ARG A 213 -13.78 1.81 -13.85
N GLU A 214 -14.97 1.71 -14.42
CA GLU A 214 -15.21 1.19 -15.77
C GLU A 214 -14.41 1.95 -16.85
N ARG A 215 -14.23 3.26 -16.71
CA ARG A 215 -13.49 4.06 -17.70
C ARG A 215 -11.98 4.02 -17.56
N MET A 216 -11.47 3.97 -16.33
CA MET A 216 -10.04 3.99 -16.04
C MET A 216 -9.38 2.63 -16.17
N PHE A 217 -10.14 1.57 -15.83
CA PHE A 217 -9.56 0.28 -15.47
C PHE A 217 -10.08 -0.89 -16.30
N ARG A 218 -11.18 -0.72 -17.03
CA ARG A 218 -11.68 -1.72 -17.98
C ARG A 218 -10.87 -1.84 -19.28
N PRO A 219 -10.23 -0.78 -19.83
CA PRO A 219 -9.42 -0.95 -21.03
C PRO A 219 -8.34 -2.02 -20.80
N SER A 220 -8.10 -2.84 -21.82
CA SER A 220 -7.06 -3.87 -21.82
C SER A 220 -5.69 -3.26 -22.12
N LEU A 221 -4.62 -3.98 -21.81
CA LEU A 221 -3.26 -3.53 -22.10
C LEU A 221 -3.03 -3.20 -23.59
N SER A 222 -3.77 -3.82 -24.50
CA SER A 222 -3.76 -3.49 -25.94
C SER A 222 -4.05 -2.01 -26.25
N THR A 223 -4.75 -1.28 -25.39
CA THR A 223 -5.03 0.15 -25.62
C THR A 223 -3.86 1.06 -25.27
N ILE A 224 -2.87 0.56 -24.52
CA ILE A 224 -1.75 1.34 -23.98
C ILE A 224 -0.40 0.85 -24.49
N VAL A 225 -0.35 -0.39 -24.98
CA VAL A 225 0.83 -0.98 -25.62
C VAL A 225 0.89 -0.50 -27.08
N PRO A 226 1.86 0.36 -27.46
CA PRO A 226 1.99 0.76 -28.85
C PRO A 226 2.43 -0.42 -29.72
N GLU A 227 1.94 -0.45 -30.97
CA GLU A 227 2.19 -1.52 -31.97
C GLU A 227 3.69 -1.81 -32.21
N ASN A 228 4.57 -0.85 -31.93
CA ASN A 228 6.03 -0.97 -32.08
C ASN A 228 6.76 -0.80 -30.74
N SER A 229 6.27 -1.46 -29.69
CA SER A 229 6.93 -1.46 -28.38
C SER A 229 8.32 -2.10 -28.49
N LYS A 230 9.37 -1.32 -28.18
CA LYS A 230 10.74 -1.84 -28.14
C LYS A 230 10.93 -2.67 -26.88
N VAL A 231 10.95 -3.99 -27.03
CA VAL A 231 11.31 -4.92 -25.96
C VAL A 231 12.81 -5.17 -26.01
N VAL A 232 13.50 -5.00 -24.89
CA VAL A 232 14.89 -5.42 -24.77
C VAL A 232 14.89 -6.91 -24.44
N THR A 233 15.22 -7.75 -25.42
CA THR A 233 15.36 -9.20 -25.25
C THR A 233 16.84 -9.59 -25.20
N VAL A 234 17.16 -10.56 -24.33
CA VAL A 234 18.55 -10.99 -24.08
C VAL A 234 18.62 -12.51 -23.89
N SER A 235 19.77 -13.10 -24.19
CA SER A 235 20.08 -14.49 -23.87
C SER A 235 20.49 -14.66 -22.39
N PRO A 236 20.20 -15.80 -21.75
CA PRO A 236 20.63 -16.09 -20.37
C PRO A 236 22.15 -16.03 -20.16
N THR A 237 22.93 -16.30 -21.20
CA THR A 237 24.40 -16.31 -21.16
C THR A 237 25.04 -14.95 -21.41
N GLU A 238 24.25 -13.90 -21.63
CA GLU A 238 24.78 -12.54 -21.72
C GLU A 238 25.25 -12.03 -20.34
N THR A 239 26.20 -11.12 -20.36
CA THR A 239 26.71 -10.49 -19.14
C THR A 239 25.80 -9.33 -18.73
N VAL A 240 25.74 -9.04 -17.43
CA VAL A 240 24.95 -7.93 -16.90
C VAL A 240 25.35 -6.61 -17.56
N LEU A 241 26.65 -6.37 -17.78
CA LEU A 241 27.14 -5.17 -18.46
C LEU A 241 26.59 -5.04 -19.89
N ALA A 242 26.65 -6.11 -20.68
CA ALA A 242 26.14 -6.12 -22.05
C ALA A 242 24.63 -5.83 -22.08
N VAL A 243 23.87 -6.46 -21.19
CA VAL A 243 22.42 -6.22 -21.05
C VAL A 243 22.13 -4.79 -20.61
N THR A 244 22.91 -4.25 -19.67
CA THR A 244 22.70 -2.88 -19.20
C THR A 244 22.99 -1.84 -20.28
N LYS A 245 23.94 -2.10 -21.18
CA LYS A 245 24.18 -1.28 -22.39
C LYS A 245 22.98 -1.31 -23.34
N LYS A 246 22.42 -2.50 -23.63
CA LYS A 246 21.19 -2.65 -24.43
C LYS A 246 20.00 -1.91 -23.80
N MET A 247 19.86 -1.98 -22.48
CA MET A 247 18.84 -1.25 -21.71
C MET A 247 18.99 0.27 -21.89
N LEU A 248 20.22 0.80 -21.78
CA LEU A 248 20.52 2.22 -22.01
C LEU A 248 20.17 2.66 -23.43
N GLU A 249 20.61 1.92 -24.45
CA GLU A 249 20.36 2.22 -25.87
C GLU A 249 18.87 2.27 -26.20
N SER A 250 18.11 1.34 -25.61
CA SER A 250 16.66 1.25 -25.79
C SER A 250 15.86 2.13 -24.84
N ARG A 251 16.53 2.87 -23.94
CA ARG A 251 15.93 3.66 -22.86
C ARG A 251 14.97 2.87 -21.96
N SER A 252 15.23 1.56 -21.81
CA SER A 252 14.47 0.66 -20.96
C SER A 252 15.08 0.56 -19.56
N SER A 253 14.24 0.25 -18.56
CA SER A 253 14.66 -0.01 -17.18
C SER A 253 14.71 -1.51 -16.84
N CYS A 254 14.36 -2.37 -17.79
CA CYS A 254 14.46 -3.82 -17.69
C CYS A 254 14.80 -4.49 -19.04
N ALA A 255 15.17 -5.77 -18.98
CA ALA A 255 15.36 -6.65 -20.12
C ALA A 255 14.70 -8.01 -19.83
N VAL A 256 14.07 -8.59 -20.84
CA VAL A 256 13.43 -9.91 -20.74
C VAL A 256 14.40 -10.97 -21.28
N VAL A 257 14.62 -12.00 -20.48
CA VAL A 257 15.48 -13.13 -20.83
C VAL A 257 14.64 -14.14 -21.59
N ILE A 258 15.03 -14.42 -22.83
CA ILE A 258 14.29 -15.29 -23.74
C ILE A 258 15.03 -16.61 -23.94
N VAL A 259 14.28 -17.72 -23.88
CA VAL A 259 14.72 -19.06 -24.26
C VAL A 259 13.61 -19.69 -25.08
N ASP A 260 13.92 -20.18 -26.28
CA ASP A 260 12.95 -20.75 -27.24
C ASP A 260 11.75 -19.82 -27.50
N ASP A 261 12.02 -18.53 -27.76
CA ASP A 261 11.04 -17.45 -27.98
C ASP A 261 10.09 -17.16 -26.81
N LYS A 262 10.32 -17.76 -25.63
CA LYS A 262 9.49 -17.59 -24.44
C LYS A 262 10.23 -16.83 -23.32
N PRO A 263 9.50 -16.03 -22.52
CA PRO A 263 10.07 -15.35 -21.36
C PRO A 263 10.46 -16.38 -20.29
N ARG A 264 11.76 -16.47 -20.00
CA ARG A 264 12.31 -17.32 -18.94
C ARG A 264 12.71 -16.53 -17.70
N GLY A 265 13.00 -15.25 -17.86
CA GLY A 265 13.44 -14.37 -16.79
C GLY A 265 13.24 -12.90 -17.11
N ILE A 266 13.37 -12.05 -16.11
CA ILE A 266 13.44 -10.60 -16.27
C ILE A 266 14.60 -10.06 -15.42
N LEU A 267 15.38 -9.14 -15.98
CA LEU A 267 16.40 -8.40 -15.27
C LEU A 267 16.01 -6.93 -15.22
N THR A 268 15.92 -6.36 -14.02
CA THR A 268 15.57 -4.95 -13.80
C THR A 268 16.75 -4.15 -13.25
N SER A 269 16.65 -2.81 -13.31
CA SER A 269 17.65 -1.91 -12.68
C SER A 269 17.81 -2.18 -11.17
N LYS A 270 16.73 -2.58 -10.50
CA LYS A 270 16.73 -3.01 -9.10
C LYS A 270 17.55 -4.27 -8.89
N ASP A 271 17.44 -5.26 -9.77
CA ASP A 271 18.20 -6.52 -9.67
C ASP A 271 19.70 -6.25 -9.85
N ILE A 272 20.07 -5.38 -10.79
CA ILE A 272 21.46 -4.95 -10.99
C ILE A 272 22.01 -4.34 -9.69
N LEU A 273 21.29 -3.42 -9.07
CA LEU A 273 21.72 -2.81 -7.79
C LEU A 273 21.81 -3.86 -6.67
N MET A 274 20.76 -4.65 -6.47
CA MET A 274 20.59 -5.49 -5.29
C MET A 274 21.39 -6.80 -5.35
N ARG A 275 21.49 -7.41 -6.52
CA ARG A 275 22.06 -8.76 -6.71
C ARG A 275 23.45 -8.73 -7.33
N VAL A 276 23.86 -7.63 -7.97
CA VAL A 276 25.19 -7.50 -8.57
C VAL A 276 26.05 -6.54 -7.75
N ILE A 277 25.69 -5.27 -7.70
CA ILE A 277 26.53 -4.23 -7.08
C ILE A 277 26.61 -4.39 -5.56
N ALA A 278 25.47 -4.54 -4.89
CA ALA A 278 25.44 -4.71 -3.44
C ALA A 278 26.08 -6.03 -2.96
N GLN A 279 26.23 -7.02 -3.86
CA GLN A 279 26.91 -8.29 -3.59
C GLN A 279 28.38 -8.29 -4.02
N ASN A 280 28.90 -7.14 -4.47
CA ASN A 280 30.27 -6.99 -4.96
C ASN A 280 30.63 -7.94 -6.12
N HIS A 281 29.67 -8.18 -7.02
CA HIS A 281 29.91 -8.93 -8.25
C HIS A 281 30.30 -8.00 -9.39
N ALA A 282 31.22 -8.45 -10.24
CA ALA A 282 31.68 -7.70 -11.40
C ALA A 282 30.64 -7.80 -12.56
N PRO A 283 30.05 -6.68 -13.03
CA PRO A 283 28.97 -6.71 -14.03
C PRO A 283 29.39 -7.25 -15.40
N ASP A 284 30.68 -7.16 -15.73
CA ASP A 284 31.28 -7.56 -17.01
C ASP A 284 31.36 -9.09 -17.18
N SER A 285 31.43 -9.84 -16.07
CA SER A 285 31.55 -11.30 -16.04
C SER A 285 30.33 -11.99 -15.42
N MET A 286 29.49 -11.25 -14.69
CA MET A 286 28.26 -11.77 -14.11
C MET A 286 27.23 -12.09 -15.20
N LEU A 287 26.82 -13.35 -15.32
CA LEU A 287 25.78 -13.78 -16.25
C LEU A 287 24.38 -13.39 -15.77
N VAL A 288 23.51 -13.01 -16.71
CA VAL A 288 22.14 -12.59 -16.44
C VAL A 288 21.32 -13.68 -15.78
N GLU A 289 21.45 -14.94 -16.21
CA GLU A 289 20.69 -16.07 -15.65
C GLU A 289 20.88 -16.27 -14.15
N LYS A 290 22.03 -15.85 -13.60
CA LYS A 290 22.36 -16.01 -12.17
C LYS A 290 21.71 -14.95 -11.29
N VAL A 291 21.28 -13.82 -11.87
CA VAL A 291 20.78 -12.66 -11.13
C VAL A 291 19.40 -12.17 -11.61
N MET A 292 18.89 -12.68 -12.71
CA MET A 292 17.53 -12.41 -13.18
C MET A 292 16.48 -12.92 -12.18
N THR A 293 15.30 -12.33 -12.21
CA THR A 293 14.12 -12.94 -11.59
C THR A 293 13.58 -14.01 -12.54
N PRO A 294 13.60 -15.30 -12.17
CA PRO A 294 13.16 -16.39 -13.04
C PRO A 294 11.63 -16.44 -13.13
N ASN A 295 11.11 -16.94 -14.26
CA ASN A 295 9.68 -17.13 -14.50
C ASN A 295 8.83 -15.91 -14.13
N PRO A 296 9.07 -14.74 -14.76
CA PRO A 296 8.30 -13.54 -14.46
C PRO A 296 6.83 -13.78 -14.74
N GLU A 297 5.96 -13.22 -13.91
CA GLU A 297 4.54 -13.13 -14.26
C GLU A 297 4.38 -12.35 -15.55
N CYS A 298 3.48 -12.81 -16.41
CA CYS A 298 3.23 -12.22 -17.72
C CYS A 298 1.73 -11.94 -17.85
N ALA A 299 1.39 -10.80 -18.42
CA ALA A 299 0.03 -10.49 -18.84
C ALA A 299 -0.16 -10.78 -20.33
N THR A 300 -1.40 -10.87 -20.77
CA THR A 300 -1.77 -10.89 -22.19
C THR A 300 -2.19 -9.50 -22.66
N THR A 301 -2.26 -9.27 -23.97
CA THR A 301 -2.80 -8.03 -24.55
C THR A 301 -4.23 -7.72 -24.11
N ASP A 302 -5.00 -8.76 -23.77
CA ASP A 302 -6.40 -8.68 -23.34
C ASP A 302 -6.55 -8.48 -21.83
N THR A 303 -5.45 -8.57 -21.07
CA THR A 303 -5.47 -8.36 -19.62
C THR A 303 -5.95 -6.94 -19.29
N PRO A 304 -6.96 -6.77 -18.43
CA PRO A 304 -7.40 -5.46 -17.97
C PRO A 304 -6.29 -4.69 -17.27
N ILE A 305 -6.26 -3.36 -17.45
CA ILE A 305 -5.25 -2.49 -16.83
C ILE A 305 -5.23 -2.64 -15.29
N VAL A 306 -6.39 -2.78 -14.64
CA VAL A 306 -6.45 -2.97 -13.19
C VAL A 306 -5.90 -4.31 -12.73
N ASP A 307 -6.15 -5.38 -13.48
CA ASP A 307 -5.63 -6.70 -13.16
C ASP A 307 -4.10 -6.70 -13.28
N ALA A 308 -3.55 -6.00 -14.28
CA ALA A 308 -2.12 -5.77 -14.40
C ALA A 308 -1.54 -4.98 -13.21
N LEU A 309 -2.25 -3.94 -12.73
CA LEU A 309 -1.84 -3.17 -11.55
C LEU A 309 -1.88 -4.00 -10.26
N HIS A 310 -2.91 -4.83 -10.08
CA HIS A 310 -3.02 -5.77 -8.97
C HIS A 310 -1.90 -6.80 -9.00
N THR A 311 -1.66 -7.40 -10.16
CA THR A 311 -0.56 -8.35 -10.40
C THR A 311 0.79 -7.73 -10.01
N MET A 312 1.05 -6.49 -10.44
CA MET A 312 2.25 -5.73 -10.03
C MET A 312 2.30 -5.47 -8.52
N HIS A 313 1.19 -5.07 -7.91
CA HIS A 313 1.10 -4.77 -6.48
C HIS A 313 1.38 -6.00 -5.62
N ASP A 314 0.64 -7.07 -5.86
CA ASP A 314 0.66 -8.31 -5.09
C ASP A 314 2.00 -9.03 -5.27
N GLY A 315 2.50 -9.05 -6.50
CA GLY A 315 3.80 -9.61 -6.85
C GLY A 315 5.00 -8.73 -6.44
N LYS A 316 4.76 -7.49 -5.99
CA LYS A 316 5.79 -6.52 -5.57
C LYS A 316 6.84 -6.22 -6.63
N PHE A 317 6.39 -6.15 -7.89
CA PHE A 317 7.21 -5.77 -9.04
C PHE A 317 6.53 -4.65 -9.82
N LEU A 318 7.31 -3.93 -10.63
CA LEU A 318 6.84 -2.73 -11.32
C LEU A 318 6.88 -2.86 -12.84
N HIS A 319 7.33 -4.00 -13.34
CA HIS A 319 7.47 -4.33 -14.75
C HIS A 319 6.72 -5.63 -15.01
N LEU A 320 5.89 -5.63 -16.04
CA LEU A 320 5.07 -6.78 -16.42
C LEU A 320 5.27 -7.03 -17.91
N PRO A 321 5.96 -8.13 -18.28
CA PRO A 321 5.99 -8.61 -19.66
C PRO A 321 4.56 -8.87 -20.16
N VAL A 322 4.29 -8.46 -21.39
CA VAL A 322 3.04 -8.72 -22.10
C VAL A 322 3.33 -9.68 -23.23
N VAL A 323 2.62 -10.79 -23.26
CA VAL A 323 2.75 -11.85 -24.26
C VAL A 323 1.54 -11.89 -25.19
N ASP A 324 1.76 -12.34 -26.42
CA ASP A 324 0.69 -12.68 -27.35
C ASP A 324 0.11 -14.07 -27.07
N LYS A 325 -0.75 -14.55 -27.98
CA LYS A 325 -1.41 -15.87 -27.89
C LYS A 325 -0.43 -17.04 -28.01
N ASP A 326 0.72 -16.84 -28.65
CA ASP A 326 1.75 -17.85 -28.83
C ASP A 326 2.74 -17.88 -27.65
N GLY A 327 2.60 -16.94 -26.71
CA GLY A 327 3.45 -16.80 -25.53
C GLY A 327 4.74 -16.01 -25.81
N VAL A 328 4.82 -15.32 -26.94
CA VAL A 328 5.95 -14.47 -27.34
C VAL A 328 5.77 -13.09 -26.72
N VAL A 329 6.86 -12.52 -26.20
CA VAL A 329 6.82 -11.20 -25.55
C VAL A 329 6.70 -10.10 -26.60
N VAL A 330 5.60 -9.35 -26.54
CA VAL A 330 5.32 -8.23 -27.46
C VAL A 330 5.59 -6.86 -26.83
N ALA A 331 5.53 -6.77 -25.50
CA ALA A 331 5.82 -5.53 -24.78
C ALA A 331 6.27 -5.78 -23.34
N VAL A 332 6.80 -4.75 -22.69
CA VAL A 332 6.91 -4.69 -21.23
C VAL A 332 6.27 -3.39 -20.77
N VAL A 333 5.25 -3.50 -19.94
CA VAL A 333 4.60 -2.34 -19.33
C VAL A 333 5.16 -2.10 -17.95
N ASP A 334 5.36 -0.84 -17.58
CA ASP A 334 5.74 -0.46 -16.23
C ASP A 334 4.63 0.32 -15.52
N VAL A 335 4.71 0.40 -14.20
CA VAL A 335 3.71 1.09 -13.39
C VAL A 335 3.50 2.55 -13.82
N ILE A 336 4.55 3.25 -14.31
CA ILE A 336 4.43 4.65 -14.76
C ILE A 336 3.62 4.70 -16.04
N HIS A 337 3.97 3.89 -17.03
CA HIS A 337 3.25 3.80 -18.30
C HIS A 337 1.79 3.46 -18.07
N ILE A 338 1.50 2.49 -17.20
CA ILE A 338 0.11 2.15 -16.85
C ILE A 338 -0.58 3.33 -16.15
N THR A 339 0.06 3.95 -15.15
CA THR A 339 -0.50 5.11 -14.45
C THR A 339 -0.82 6.25 -15.42
N HIS A 340 0.10 6.55 -16.33
CA HIS A 340 -0.06 7.56 -17.36
C HIS A 340 -1.17 7.25 -18.34
N ALA A 341 -1.27 5.99 -18.77
CA ALA A 341 -2.28 5.60 -19.72
C ALA A 341 -3.67 5.57 -19.08
N ALA A 342 -3.78 5.15 -17.81
CA ALA A 342 -5.00 5.29 -17.01
C ALA A 342 -5.39 6.77 -16.91
N VAL A 343 -4.43 7.68 -16.65
CA VAL A 343 -4.67 9.14 -16.62
C VAL A 343 -5.08 9.70 -17.99
N ALA A 344 -4.46 9.25 -19.08
CA ALA A 344 -4.72 9.74 -20.43
C ALA A 344 -6.07 9.25 -20.98
N THR A 345 -6.46 8.01 -20.66
CA THR A 345 -7.74 7.42 -21.13
C THR A 345 -8.95 8.15 -20.53
N VAL A 346 -8.81 8.64 -19.30
CA VAL A 346 -9.77 9.56 -18.66
C VAL A 346 -9.89 10.88 -19.42
N GLY A 347 -8.77 11.36 -19.97
CA GLY A 347 -8.70 12.64 -20.66
C GLY A 347 -9.20 12.66 -22.09
N ASN A 348 -9.32 11.49 -22.74
CA ASN A 348 -9.71 11.40 -24.16
C ASN A 348 -11.22 11.27 -24.38
N ALA A 349 -12.03 11.44 -23.33
CA ALA A 349 -13.49 11.51 -23.41
C ALA A 349 -13.95 12.88 -23.96
N GLY A 350 -13.71 13.10 -25.26
CA GLY A 350 -14.14 14.30 -25.99
C GLY A 350 -13.13 15.43 -25.91
N ALA A 351 -12.89 16.08 -27.06
CA ALA A 351 -11.98 17.21 -27.22
C ALA A 351 -12.28 18.35 -26.23
N VAL A 352 -11.61 18.36 -25.07
CA VAL A 352 -11.68 19.46 -24.11
C VAL A 352 -10.32 19.61 -23.43
N ASN A 353 -9.87 20.86 -23.32
CA ASN A 353 -8.59 21.36 -22.79
C ASN A 353 -7.94 20.54 -21.64
N ASN A 354 -6.61 20.62 -21.53
CA ASN A 354 -5.78 20.10 -20.42
C ASN A 354 -6.30 20.37 -19.00
N GLU A 355 -7.16 21.38 -18.83
CA GLU A 355 -7.78 21.73 -17.56
C GLU A 355 -8.87 20.73 -17.14
N ALA A 356 -9.61 20.16 -18.09
CA ALA A 356 -10.67 19.17 -17.83
C ALA A 356 -10.12 17.78 -17.45
N THR A 357 -8.97 17.39 -18.01
CA THR A 357 -8.27 16.15 -17.68
C THR A 357 -7.63 16.23 -16.29
N SER A 358 -7.02 17.39 -15.97
CA SER A 358 -6.61 17.76 -14.61
C SER A 358 -7.79 17.67 -13.64
N THR A 359 -8.97 18.19 -14.02
CA THR A 359 -10.18 18.18 -13.17
C THR A 359 -10.73 16.77 -12.95
N MET A 360 -10.71 15.87 -13.94
CA MET A 360 -11.20 14.50 -13.74
C MET A 360 -10.24 13.65 -12.92
N MET A 361 -8.92 13.86 -13.09
CA MET A 361 -7.88 13.27 -12.26
C MET A 361 -7.92 13.82 -10.83
N GLN A 362 -8.15 15.12 -10.68
CA GLN A 362 -8.42 15.77 -9.41
C GLN A 362 -9.66 15.16 -8.76
N LYS A 363 -10.77 15.00 -9.47
CA LYS A 363 -11.96 14.30 -8.96
C LYS A 363 -11.71 12.83 -8.64
N PHE A 364 -10.87 12.12 -9.39
CA PHE A 364 -10.48 10.74 -9.08
C PHE A 364 -9.68 10.69 -7.78
N TRP A 365 -8.63 11.50 -7.66
CA TRP A 365 -7.82 11.58 -6.44
C TRP A 365 -8.65 12.07 -5.27
N ASP A 366 -9.42 13.13 -5.44
CA ASP A 366 -10.35 13.65 -4.44
C ASP A 366 -11.38 12.60 -4.06
N SER A 367 -11.96 11.83 -4.98
CA SER A 367 -12.91 10.75 -4.64
C SER A 367 -12.22 9.60 -3.91
N ALA A 368 -11.05 9.17 -4.37
CA ALA A 368 -10.27 8.13 -3.71
C ALA A 368 -9.72 8.59 -2.34
N MET A 369 -9.56 9.89 -2.13
CA MET A 369 -8.93 10.50 -0.95
C MET A 369 -9.92 11.16 0.02
N ALA A 370 -11.15 11.49 -0.42
CA ALA A 370 -12.26 12.02 0.36
C ALA A 370 -13.06 10.93 1.07
N LEU A 371 -12.87 9.67 0.67
CA LEU A 371 -13.18 8.53 1.52
C LEU A 371 -12.33 8.67 2.78
N SER A 372 -12.96 9.12 3.88
CA SER A 372 -12.29 9.43 5.13
C SER A 372 -11.33 8.31 5.53
N PRO A 373 -10.09 8.63 5.96
CA PRO A 373 -9.39 7.69 6.81
C PRO A 373 -10.30 7.45 8.02
N HIS A 374 -10.66 6.20 8.29
CA HIS A 374 -10.95 5.84 9.67
C HIS A 374 -9.58 5.84 10.35
N ASP A 375 -9.44 6.57 11.46
CA ASP A 375 -8.18 6.89 12.13
C ASP A 375 -7.49 5.69 12.83
N ASP A 376 -7.65 4.46 12.33
CA ASP A 376 -7.15 3.26 13.02
C ASP A 376 -5.71 2.86 12.65
N ASP A 377 -5.03 3.59 11.76
CA ASP A 377 -3.72 3.17 11.21
C ASP A 377 -2.50 4.03 11.62
N ASP A 378 -2.66 5.09 12.41
CA ASP A 378 -1.56 6.03 12.71
C ASP A 378 -1.24 6.17 14.22
N GLU A 379 -1.12 5.07 14.95
CA GLU A 379 -0.41 5.08 16.24
C GLU A 379 0.20 3.70 16.58
N SER A 380 1.44 3.45 16.14
CA SER A 380 2.39 2.55 16.84
C SER A 380 3.72 2.39 16.10
N ARG A 381 4.41 3.48 15.77
CA ARG A 381 5.86 3.41 15.49
C ARG A 381 6.61 4.61 16.05
N SER A 382 6.97 4.53 17.33
CA SER A 382 8.22 5.13 17.81
C SER A 382 8.90 4.26 18.86
N GLU A 383 10.16 4.60 19.11
CA GLU A 383 11.32 3.78 19.40
C GLU A 383 11.37 2.98 20.71
N GLY A 384 12.11 1.87 20.63
CA GLY A 384 12.73 1.22 21.78
C GLY A 384 13.93 0.40 21.32
N SER A 385 15.07 1.07 21.15
CA SER A 385 16.37 0.39 21.01
C SER A 385 16.86 -0.05 22.39
N LEU A 386 17.25 -1.31 22.56
CA LEU A 386 18.58 -1.73 23.05
C LEU A 386 18.65 -3.23 23.38
N LYS A 387 19.83 -3.78 23.04
CA LYS A 387 20.52 -4.99 23.50
C LYS A 387 20.27 -6.34 22.81
N MET A 388 21.39 -6.82 22.25
CA MET A 388 21.70 -8.20 21.89
C MET A 388 21.55 -9.15 23.08
N ASN A 389 21.17 -10.39 22.79
CA ASN A 389 21.90 -11.61 23.16
C ASN A 389 21.55 -12.73 22.18
N SER A 390 22.53 -13.60 21.93
CA SER A 390 22.63 -14.61 20.88
C SER A 390 22.11 -16.00 21.28
N GLU A 391 22.08 -16.90 20.27
CA GLU A 391 21.90 -18.38 20.29
C GLU A 391 20.44 -18.88 20.28
N GLY A 392 19.99 -19.83 19.45
CA GLY A 392 20.60 -20.64 18.39
C GLY A 392 19.55 -21.61 17.78
N THR A 393 19.83 -22.11 16.57
CA THR A 393 19.30 -23.32 15.87
C THR A 393 17.90 -23.35 15.22
N GLU A 394 17.94 -23.21 13.88
CA GLU A 394 17.38 -24.06 12.79
C GLU A 394 15.97 -24.67 12.83
N SER A 395 15.09 -24.27 11.88
CA SER A 395 14.71 -25.06 10.67
C SER A 395 13.32 -24.69 10.10
N GLY A 396 13.25 -24.42 8.79
CA GLY A 396 12.19 -24.98 7.93
C GLY A 396 10.96 -24.14 7.52
N ARG A 397 11.10 -23.46 6.36
CA ARG A 397 10.13 -23.31 5.23
C ARG A 397 8.81 -22.49 5.35
N THR A 398 8.71 -21.61 4.33
CA THR A 398 7.55 -21.13 3.53
C THR A 398 6.57 -20.06 4.08
N LEU A 399 6.59 -18.91 3.38
CA LEU A 399 5.57 -17.84 3.26
C LEU A 399 4.23 -18.36 2.66
N PRO A 400 3.13 -17.57 2.57
CA PRO A 400 2.91 -16.17 2.95
C PRO A 400 1.71 -15.96 3.89
N HIS A 401 1.62 -14.78 4.53
CA HIS A 401 0.36 -14.31 5.12
C HIS A 401 -0.13 -12.99 4.50
N PRO A 402 -1.43 -12.90 4.16
CA PRO A 402 -2.09 -11.77 3.53
C PRO A 402 -2.83 -10.86 4.54
N SER A 403 -3.36 -9.76 4.00
CA SER A 403 -4.62 -9.08 4.35
C SER A 403 -4.98 -8.73 5.81
N SER A 404 -4.95 -7.40 6.04
CA SER A 404 -5.85 -6.54 6.86
C SER A 404 -5.91 -6.80 8.37
N LEU A 405 -5.02 -6.14 9.12
CA LEU A 405 -4.79 -6.40 10.54
C LEU A 405 -5.62 -5.51 11.49
N VAL A 406 -6.93 -5.74 11.55
CA VAL A 406 -7.45 -6.12 12.86
C VAL A 406 -7.47 -7.64 12.78
N PRO A 407 -6.62 -8.37 13.52
CA PRO A 407 -6.55 -9.80 13.36
C PRO A 407 -7.95 -10.35 13.59
N ASN A 408 -8.51 -11.01 12.56
CA ASN A 408 -9.85 -11.61 12.61
C ASN A 408 -9.96 -12.69 13.69
N THR A 409 -8.82 -12.96 14.33
CA THR A 409 -8.63 -13.86 15.44
C THR A 409 -8.28 -13.11 16.72
N PHE A 410 -8.74 -13.61 17.86
CA PHE A 410 -8.38 -13.10 19.18
C PHE A 410 -7.94 -14.22 20.10
N SER A 411 -7.16 -13.91 21.14
CA SER A 411 -6.72 -14.93 22.09
C SER A 411 -7.78 -15.14 23.16
N PHE A 412 -8.09 -16.41 23.44
CA PHE A 412 -8.98 -16.83 24.51
C PHE A 412 -8.22 -17.73 25.47
N LYS A 413 -8.63 -17.70 26.74
CA LYS A 413 -8.18 -18.62 27.78
C LYS A 413 -9.39 -19.36 28.34
N ILE A 414 -9.29 -20.67 28.50
CA ILE A 414 -10.35 -21.49 29.10
C ILE A 414 -9.74 -22.52 30.03
N GLU A 415 -10.40 -22.78 31.16
CA GLU A 415 -9.96 -23.76 32.14
C GLU A 415 -10.65 -25.11 31.92
N ASP A 416 -9.90 -26.21 31.98
CA ASP A 416 -10.48 -27.56 31.93
C ASP A 416 -10.91 -28.07 33.31
N LYS A 417 -11.61 -29.22 33.34
CA LYS A 417 -12.08 -29.82 34.61
C LYS A 417 -10.95 -30.24 35.56
N ARG A 418 -9.71 -30.27 35.08
CA ARG A 418 -8.50 -30.62 35.87
C ARG A 418 -7.74 -29.37 36.32
N GLY A 419 -8.29 -28.17 36.12
CA GLY A 419 -7.70 -26.90 36.50
C GLY A 419 -6.58 -26.42 35.58
N ARG A 420 -6.45 -26.99 34.37
CA ARG A 420 -5.42 -26.56 33.41
C ARG A 420 -5.97 -25.45 32.52
N MET A 421 -5.22 -24.36 32.39
CA MET A 421 -5.54 -23.25 31.50
C MET A 421 -5.07 -23.53 30.07
N HIS A 422 -6.00 -23.53 29.14
CA HIS A 422 -5.76 -23.63 27.70
C HIS A 422 -5.83 -22.26 27.08
N ARG A 423 -4.77 -21.86 26.36
CA ARG A 423 -4.78 -20.63 25.54
C ARG A 423 -4.90 -21.00 24.09
N PHE A 424 -5.82 -20.36 23.38
CA PHE A 424 -6.00 -20.57 21.96
C PHE A 424 -6.35 -19.26 21.26
N THR A 425 -6.32 -19.30 19.93
CA THR A 425 -6.65 -18.18 19.07
C THR A 425 -7.59 -18.71 18.00
N CYS A 426 -8.75 -18.07 17.84
CA CYS A 426 -9.76 -18.46 16.85
C CYS A 426 -10.41 -17.22 16.26
N GLU A 427 -11.12 -17.40 15.15
CA GLU A 427 -11.90 -16.35 14.53
C GLU A 427 -12.99 -15.82 15.47
N THR A 428 -13.26 -14.52 15.41
CA THR A 428 -14.17 -13.83 16.33
C THR A 428 -15.46 -13.35 15.69
N ARG A 429 -15.68 -13.69 14.41
CA ARG A 429 -16.91 -13.33 13.68
C ARG A 429 -18.03 -14.35 13.84
N SER A 430 -17.71 -15.56 14.29
CA SER A 430 -18.70 -16.63 14.49
C SER A 430 -18.50 -17.32 15.82
N LEU A 431 -19.57 -17.41 16.59
CA LEU A 431 -19.67 -18.19 17.82
C LEU A 431 -19.44 -19.68 17.54
N THR A 432 -19.81 -20.16 16.34
CA THR A 432 -19.57 -21.55 15.92
C THR A 432 -18.07 -21.87 15.86
N ASP A 433 -17.24 -20.94 15.40
CA ASP A 433 -15.77 -21.13 15.35
C ASP A 433 -15.16 -21.14 16.74
N LEU A 434 -15.65 -20.27 17.64
CA LEU A 434 -15.26 -20.26 19.04
C LEU A 434 -15.64 -21.59 19.73
N ILE A 435 -16.87 -22.05 19.56
CA ILE A 435 -17.35 -23.33 20.12
C ILE A 435 -16.54 -24.50 19.54
N THR A 436 -16.24 -24.47 18.23
CA THR A 436 -15.41 -25.49 17.57
C THR A 436 -14.01 -25.53 18.19
N ALA A 437 -13.39 -24.36 18.41
CA ALA A 437 -12.08 -24.27 19.05
C ALA A 437 -12.11 -24.78 20.51
N ILE A 438 -13.18 -24.49 21.26
CA ILE A 438 -13.41 -25.03 22.60
C ILE A 438 -13.55 -26.55 22.56
N LEU A 439 -14.37 -27.10 21.65
CA LEU A 439 -14.57 -28.55 21.47
C LEU A 439 -13.28 -29.29 21.12
N GLN A 440 -12.40 -28.69 20.31
CA GLN A 440 -11.10 -29.30 20.00
C GLN A 440 -10.16 -29.39 21.22
N ARG A 441 -10.44 -28.68 22.32
CA ARG A 441 -9.61 -28.67 23.54
C ARG A 441 -10.29 -29.40 24.69
N LEU A 442 -11.59 -29.17 24.87
CA LEU A 442 -12.40 -29.64 25.98
C LEU A 442 -13.48 -30.65 25.54
N GLY A 443 -13.44 -31.17 24.32
CA GLY A 443 -14.52 -32.02 23.79
C GLY A 443 -14.84 -33.27 24.60
N ASN A 444 -13.86 -33.82 25.34
CA ASN A 444 -14.09 -34.94 26.27
C ASN A 444 -14.69 -34.50 27.62
N ASP A 445 -14.57 -33.22 27.95
CA ASP A 445 -15.02 -32.61 29.20
C ASP A 445 -16.42 -31.99 29.07
N ILE A 446 -16.92 -31.77 27.85
CA ILE A 446 -18.23 -31.18 27.57
C ILE A 446 -19.27 -32.29 27.36
N ASP A 447 -20.37 -32.24 28.12
CA ASP A 447 -21.48 -33.19 27.96
C ASP A 447 -22.37 -32.78 26.78
N ARG A 448 -22.51 -33.67 25.80
CA ARG A 448 -23.40 -33.47 24.63
C ARG A 448 -24.87 -33.35 25.02
N ASN A 449 -25.27 -33.94 26.14
CA ASN A 449 -26.67 -33.91 26.61
C ASN A 449 -26.94 -32.73 27.55
N ASN A 450 -25.90 -31.99 27.95
CA ASN A 450 -26.00 -30.84 28.84
C ASN A 450 -24.97 -29.77 28.44
N LEU A 451 -25.31 -28.99 27.41
CA LEU A 451 -24.42 -27.98 26.83
C LEU A 451 -24.26 -26.79 27.76
N PRO A 452 -23.03 -26.29 27.98
CA PRO A 452 -22.80 -25.12 28.81
C PRO A 452 -23.08 -23.81 28.07
N GLN A 453 -23.43 -22.78 28.84
CA GLN A 453 -23.32 -21.39 28.40
C GLN A 453 -21.87 -20.93 28.46
N ILE A 454 -21.48 -20.09 27.50
CA ILE A 454 -20.15 -19.49 27.44
C ILE A 454 -20.22 -18.09 28.03
N LEU A 455 -19.37 -17.80 29.02
CA LEU A 455 -19.24 -16.49 29.64
C LEU A 455 -17.82 -15.99 29.48
N TYR A 456 -17.62 -14.67 29.47
CA TYR A 456 -16.30 -14.04 29.60
C TYR A 456 -16.20 -13.22 30.89
N GLU A 457 -14.99 -13.06 31.40
CA GLU A 457 -14.67 -12.17 32.52
C GLU A 457 -14.33 -10.77 31.95
N ASP A 458 -15.06 -9.74 32.38
CA ASP A 458 -14.84 -8.35 31.99
C ASP A 458 -13.85 -7.62 32.93
N GLU A 459 -13.79 -6.29 32.83
CA GLU A 459 -12.84 -5.47 33.61
C GLU A 459 -13.20 -5.33 35.08
N ASP A 460 -14.49 -5.48 35.40
CA ASP A 460 -15.02 -5.44 36.76
C ASP A 460 -15.01 -6.83 37.43
N HIS A 461 -14.46 -7.84 36.74
CA HIS A 461 -14.44 -9.25 37.10
C HIS A 461 -15.83 -9.90 37.11
N ASP A 462 -16.79 -9.32 36.39
CA ASP A 462 -18.11 -9.90 36.20
C ASP A 462 -18.10 -10.94 35.10
N LYS A 463 -18.94 -11.98 35.26
CA LYS A 463 -19.10 -13.04 34.27
C LYS A 463 -20.27 -12.69 33.36
N VAL A 464 -19.94 -12.26 32.13
CA VAL A 464 -20.90 -11.81 31.14
C VAL A 464 -21.13 -12.90 30.10
N VAL A 465 -22.40 -13.21 29.79
CA VAL A 465 -22.78 -14.28 28.86
C VAL A 465 -22.52 -13.88 27.40
N ILE A 466 -22.06 -14.82 26.58
CA ILE A 466 -21.96 -14.71 25.13
C ILE A 466 -23.03 -15.61 24.50
N GLU A 467 -24.10 -15.01 23.95
CA GLU A 467 -25.24 -15.74 23.38
C GLU A 467 -25.20 -15.77 21.84
N CYS A 468 -24.67 -14.72 21.21
CA CYS A 468 -24.62 -14.61 19.75
C CYS A 468 -23.28 -14.09 19.19
N ASP A 469 -23.14 -14.11 17.87
CA ASP A 469 -21.96 -13.63 17.14
C ASP A 469 -21.67 -12.14 17.42
N ASN A 470 -22.72 -11.35 17.65
CA ASN A 470 -22.59 -9.92 17.97
C ASN A 470 -22.02 -9.69 19.37
N ASP A 471 -22.40 -10.52 20.36
CA ASP A 471 -21.87 -10.43 21.72
C ASP A 471 -20.38 -10.79 21.74
N LEU A 472 -20.00 -11.84 21.00
CA LEU A 472 -18.60 -12.23 20.84
C LEU A 472 -17.78 -11.11 20.19
N SER A 473 -18.31 -10.52 19.12
CA SER A 473 -17.65 -9.42 18.42
C SER A 473 -17.49 -8.20 19.33
N THR A 474 -18.52 -7.84 20.09
CA THR A 474 -18.53 -6.71 21.01
C THR A 474 -17.55 -6.92 22.17
N ALA A 475 -17.53 -8.12 22.76
CA ALA A 475 -16.61 -8.46 23.85
C ALA A 475 -15.14 -8.40 23.40
N VAL A 476 -14.85 -8.89 22.20
CA VAL A 476 -13.49 -8.85 21.61
C VAL A 476 -13.09 -7.43 21.27
N GLU A 477 -13.99 -6.63 20.71
CA GLU A 477 -13.70 -5.23 20.38
C GLU A 477 -13.44 -4.41 21.65
N HIS A 478 -14.28 -4.57 22.67
CA HIS A 478 -14.06 -3.95 23.97
C HIS A 478 -12.70 -4.33 24.56
N ALA A 479 -12.37 -5.63 24.55
CA ALA A 479 -11.07 -6.12 25.02
C ALA A 479 -9.89 -5.54 24.23
N ARG A 480 -10.04 -5.26 22.93
CA ARG A 480 -9.01 -4.60 22.12
C ARG A 480 -8.85 -3.13 22.50
N VAL A 481 -9.95 -2.40 22.63
CA VAL A 481 -9.97 -0.98 23.01
C VAL A 481 -9.34 -0.77 24.37
N THR A 482 -9.57 -1.67 25.32
CA THR A 482 -9.01 -1.57 26.67
C THR A 482 -7.63 -2.20 26.83
N GLY A 483 -7.06 -2.72 25.74
CA GLY A 483 -5.68 -3.24 25.71
C GLY A 483 -5.51 -4.65 26.27
N LEU A 484 -6.60 -5.38 26.51
CA LEU A 484 -6.56 -6.78 26.90
C LEU A 484 -6.03 -7.65 25.75
N LYS A 485 -5.04 -8.50 26.07
CA LYS A 485 -4.41 -9.41 25.09
C LYS A 485 -5.18 -10.71 24.88
N GLY A 486 -6.33 -10.87 25.52
CA GLY A 486 -7.19 -12.04 25.39
C GLY A 486 -8.29 -12.09 26.44
N LEU A 487 -9.40 -12.74 26.11
CA LEU A 487 -10.55 -12.93 27.00
C LEU A 487 -10.42 -14.24 27.79
N LYS A 488 -10.84 -14.23 29.05
CA LYS A 488 -10.94 -15.43 29.87
C LYS A 488 -12.37 -15.93 29.84
N LEU A 489 -12.55 -17.18 29.40
CA LEU A 489 -13.83 -17.82 29.20
C LEU A 489 -14.16 -18.76 30.36
N HIS A 490 -15.45 -18.84 30.68
CA HIS A 490 -16.03 -19.73 31.66
C HIS A 490 -17.18 -20.51 31.03
N LEU A 491 -17.26 -21.81 31.34
CA LEU A 491 -18.38 -22.67 30.95
C LEU A 491 -19.29 -22.86 32.14
N ASP A 492 -20.53 -22.38 32.05
CA ASP A 492 -21.54 -22.60 33.09
C ASP A 492 -22.57 -23.65 32.64
N TYR A 493 -22.81 -24.63 33.51
CA TYR A 493 -23.75 -25.73 33.29
C TYR A 493 -25.04 -25.57 34.13
N SER A 494 -25.19 -24.45 34.84
CA SER A 494 -26.30 -24.21 35.77
C SER A 494 -27.65 -23.94 35.07
N GLY A 495 -27.63 -23.55 33.79
CA GLY A 495 -28.78 -23.06 33.04
C GLY A 495 -29.76 -24.10 32.47
N VAL A 496 -29.48 -25.40 32.51
CA VAL A 496 -30.35 -26.42 31.87
C VAL A 496 -30.76 -27.52 32.86
N ARG A 497 -31.61 -27.19 33.85
CA ARG A 497 -32.30 -28.20 34.65
C ARG A 497 -33.64 -28.57 34.01
N GLY A 498 -33.71 -29.83 33.61
CA GLY A 498 -34.80 -30.41 32.82
C GLY A 498 -36.20 -30.44 33.45
N HIS A 499 -37.14 -30.67 32.55
CA HIS A 499 -38.54 -31.00 32.79
C HIS A 499 -38.76 -31.94 33.99
N ARG A 500 -39.53 -31.47 34.98
CA ARG A 500 -40.35 -32.32 35.84
C ARG A 500 -41.73 -31.68 36.07
N ARG A 501 -42.68 -32.07 35.20
CA ARG A 501 -44.10 -32.39 35.46
C ARG A 501 -44.95 -31.36 36.24
N GLY A 502 -45.87 -30.70 35.52
CA GLY A 502 -47.20 -30.37 36.07
C GLY A 502 -47.70 -28.92 35.92
N THR A 503 -48.81 -28.80 35.19
CA THR A 503 -49.91 -27.82 35.30
C THR A 503 -49.77 -26.40 34.71
N GLU A 504 -50.86 -26.03 34.02
CA GLU A 504 -51.15 -24.85 33.22
C GLU A 504 -51.09 -23.52 33.99
N ARG A 505 -50.48 -22.47 33.38
CA ARG A 505 -51.14 -21.24 32.90
C ARG A 505 -50.15 -20.07 32.76
N GLN A 506 -50.46 -19.25 31.74
CA GLN A 506 -50.13 -17.83 31.53
C GLN A 506 -48.80 -17.43 30.86
N GLN A 507 -48.99 -16.46 29.94
CA GLN A 507 -48.09 -15.82 29.00
C GLN A 507 -46.80 -15.25 29.61
N SER A 508 -45.68 -15.42 28.91
CA SER A 508 -44.77 -14.32 28.56
C SER A 508 -43.78 -14.75 27.46
N SER A 509 -43.39 -13.79 26.64
CA SER A 509 -42.52 -13.90 25.48
C SER A 509 -41.05 -14.12 25.87
N SER A 510 -40.51 -15.33 25.68
CA SER A 510 -39.06 -15.56 25.69
C SER A 510 -38.57 -16.75 24.85
N GLY A 511 -39.45 -17.44 24.11
CA GLY A 511 -39.13 -18.72 23.46
C GLY A 511 -38.32 -18.66 22.15
N SER A 512 -37.77 -17.52 21.74
CA SER A 512 -37.09 -17.37 20.44
C SER A 512 -35.57 -17.18 20.52
N LEU A 513 -34.99 -17.04 21.72
CA LEU A 513 -33.59 -16.62 21.90
C LEU A 513 -32.65 -17.75 22.37
N ASP A 514 -33.13 -18.76 23.12
CA ASP A 514 -32.32 -19.94 23.52
C ASP A 514 -31.90 -20.85 22.33
N TYR A 515 -32.48 -20.64 21.14
CA TYR A 515 -32.20 -21.46 19.96
C TYR A 515 -30.83 -21.14 19.30
N ALA A 516 -30.34 -19.90 19.39
CA ALA A 516 -29.16 -19.46 18.64
C ALA A 516 -27.86 -20.12 19.11
N GLN A 517 -27.65 -20.23 20.43
CA GLN A 517 -26.47 -20.90 20.99
C GLN A 517 -26.55 -22.43 20.81
N GLY A 518 -27.74 -23.02 20.94
CA GLY A 518 -27.99 -24.44 20.68
C GLY A 518 -27.65 -24.85 19.24
N ASP A 519 -28.07 -24.04 18.26
CA ASP A 519 -27.75 -24.24 16.84
C ASP A 519 -26.25 -24.10 16.57
N ALA A 520 -25.56 -23.17 17.23
CA ALA A 520 -24.10 -23.02 17.11
C ALA A 520 -23.34 -24.25 17.65
N TRP A 521 -23.79 -24.84 18.77
CA TRP A 521 -23.24 -26.11 19.27
C TRP A 521 -23.51 -27.27 18.31
N ALA A 522 -24.72 -27.38 17.74
CA ALA A 522 -25.07 -28.43 16.79
C ALA A 522 -24.23 -28.32 15.49
N SER A 523 -24.03 -27.10 15.00
CA SER A 523 -23.17 -26.80 13.86
C SER A 523 -21.71 -27.17 14.16
N ALA A 524 -21.18 -26.77 15.32
CA ALA A 524 -19.81 -27.07 15.73
C ALA A 524 -19.54 -28.57 15.91
N TYR A 525 -20.51 -29.34 16.43
CA TYR A 525 -20.35 -30.80 16.48
C TYR A 525 -20.36 -31.43 15.09
N SER A 526 -21.14 -30.88 14.15
CA SER A 526 -21.19 -31.34 12.77
C SER A 526 -19.87 -31.06 12.04
N THR A 527 -19.26 -29.89 12.25
CA THR A 527 -17.96 -29.54 11.66
C THR A 527 -16.83 -30.42 12.20
N VAL A 528 -16.78 -30.67 13.52
CA VAL A 528 -15.80 -31.58 14.13
C VAL A 528 -15.99 -33.02 13.63
N ALA A 529 -17.24 -33.48 13.50
CA ALA A 529 -17.54 -34.82 12.97
C ALA A 529 -17.17 -34.97 11.49
N ALA A 530 -17.48 -33.99 10.66
CA ALA A 530 -17.09 -33.96 9.25
C ALA A 530 -15.56 -33.95 9.07
N GLY A 531 -14.85 -33.16 9.88
CA GLY A 531 -13.39 -33.14 9.89
C GLY A 531 -12.78 -34.50 10.25
N ALA A 532 -13.32 -35.18 11.27
CA ALA A 532 -12.88 -36.53 11.64
C ALA A 532 -13.14 -37.56 10.52
N ALA A 533 -14.28 -37.49 9.84
CA ALA A 533 -14.62 -38.36 8.71
C ALA A 533 -13.70 -38.12 7.50
N LEU A 534 -13.32 -36.87 7.23
CA LEU A 534 -12.44 -36.50 6.12
C LEU A 534 -11.00 -37.00 6.36
N VAL A 535 -10.50 -36.89 7.60
CA VAL A 535 -9.19 -37.45 8.00
C VAL A 535 -9.19 -38.98 7.89
N ALA A 536 -10.26 -39.65 8.33
CA ALA A 536 -10.40 -41.09 8.17
C ALA A 536 -10.47 -41.52 6.69
N GLY A 537 -11.19 -40.76 5.85
CA GLY A 537 -11.28 -40.98 4.41
C GLY A 537 -9.94 -40.81 3.69
N LEU A 538 -9.18 -39.75 4.00
CA LEU A 538 -7.83 -39.53 3.46
C LEU A 538 -6.84 -40.62 3.93
N GLY A 539 -6.95 -41.07 5.18
CA GLY A 539 -6.18 -42.20 5.70
C GLY A 539 -6.49 -43.50 4.96
N PHE A 540 -7.76 -43.77 4.66
CA PHE A 540 -8.20 -44.92 3.88
C PHE A 540 -7.71 -44.86 2.42
N PHE A 541 -7.76 -43.68 1.78
CA PHE A 541 -7.22 -43.48 0.43
C PHE A 541 -5.69 -43.61 0.37
N ALA A 542 -4.97 -43.13 1.39
CA ALA A 542 -3.53 -43.32 1.50
C ALA A 542 -3.14 -44.79 1.73
N TYR A 543 -3.96 -45.54 2.47
CA TYR A 543 -3.79 -46.98 2.66
C TYR A 543 -4.00 -47.77 1.36
N LEU A 544 -5.06 -47.45 0.60
CA LEU A 544 -5.34 -48.09 -0.70
C LEU A 544 -4.26 -47.78 -1.75
N LYS A 545 -3.75 -46.54 -1.79
CA LYS A 545 -2.67 -46.15 -2.71
C LYS A 545 -1.33 -46.86 -2.41
N ARG A 546 -1.13 -47.33 -1.18
CA ARG A 546 0.09 -48.04 -0.77
C ARG A 546 0.02 -49.57 -0.97
N SER A 547 -1.17 -50.15 -1.14
CA SER A 547 -1.35 -51.58 -1.45
C SER A 547 -1.35 -51.90 -2.96
N GLY A 548 -1.29 -50.90 -3.82
CA GLY A 548 -1.37 -51.06 -5.28
C GLY A 548 -0.04 -51.06 -6.04
N ASN A 549 1.10 -51.20 -5.36
CA ASN A 549 2.44 -51.23 -5.96
C ASN A 549 3.18 -52.51 -5.61
#